data_AF-A0A447V380-F1
#
_entry.id   AF-A0A447V380-F1
#
_cell.length_a   1.000
_cell.length_b   1.000
_cell.length_c   1.000
_cell.angle_alpha   90.00
_cell.angle_beta   90.00
_cell.angle_gamma   90.00
#
_symmetry.space_group_name_H-M   'P 1'
#
loop_
_entity.id
_entity.type
_entity.pdbx_description
1 polymer ?
#
loop_
_entity_poly.entity_id
_entity_poly.type
_entity_poly.pdbx_seq_one_letter_code
_entity_poly.pdbx_strand_id
1 'polypeptide(L)'
;MANTLTADEIRDKFSQAMSAMYQQEVPQYGTLLELVADVNLAVLEHDPELHLQLENADELARLNVERHGAIRVGKAEELAVLKRVFAVMGMYPVGYYDLSQAGVPVHSTAFRPIDDHALARNPFRVFTSLLRLELIDNPTLRARAAAILDQRDIFTPAAGQCSTFMSSREGLAKRRLISSLLKHWKPSAGISTPR
;
A
#
# COMPACT_ATOMS: atom_id res chain seq x y z
N MET A 1 -20.55 -20.80 -11.87
CA MET A 1 -19.15 -21.05 -11.45
C MET A 1 -18.71 -19.87 -10.60
N ALA A 2 -18.26 -20.09 -9.36
CA ALA A 2 -17.89 -19.02 -8.45
C ALA A 2 -16.65 -18.29 -8.99
N ASN A 3 -16.83 -17.06 -9.45
CA ASN A 3 -15.79 -16.22 -10.07
C ASN A 3 -14.84 -15.67 -8.98
N THR A 4 -13.95 -16.52 -8.46
CA THR A 4 -12.99 -16.18 -7.41
C THR A 4 -11.83 -15.37 -8.00
N LEU A 5 -11.67 -14.11 -7.56
CA LEU A 5 -10.55 -13.27 -7.97
C LEU A 5 -9.23 -13.81 -7.40
N THR A 6 -8.17 -13.80 -8.20
CA THR A 6 -6.81 -14.16 -7.77
C THR A 6 -6.20 -13.04 -6.92
N ALA A 7 -5.18 -13.33 -6.11
CA ALA A 7 -4.52 -12.31 -5.30
C ALA A 7 -3.93 -11.17 -6.17
N ASP A 8 -3.42 -11.51 -7.35
CA ASP A 8 -2.84 -10.54 -8.28
C ASP A 8 -3.89 -9.61 -8.91
N GLU A 9 -5.06 -10.15 -9.27
CA GLU A 9 -6.19 -9.32 -9.75
C GLU A 9 -6.69 -8.36 -8.65
N ILE A 10 -6.63 -8.81 -7.39
CA ILE A 10 -7.01 -7.98 -6.25
C ILE A 10 -6.00 -6.86 -6.05
N ARG A 11 -4.70 -7.19 -6.10
CA ARG A 11 -3.61 -6.23 -5.99
C ARG A 11 -3.65 -5.18 -7.10
N ASP A 12 -3.91 -5.61 -8.33
CA ASP A 12 -4.01 -4.72 -9.48
C ASP A 12 -5.14 -3.69 -9.33
N LYS A 13 -6.35 -4.18 -9.01
CA LYS A 13 -7.50 -3.30 -8.74
C LYS A 13 -7.25 -2.36 -7.56
N PHE A 14 -6.58 -2.85 -6.51
CA PHE A 14 -6.23 -2.04 -5.36
C PHE A 14 -5.25 -0.93 -5.73
N SER A 15 -4.18 -1.25 -6.46
CA SER A 15 -3.17 -0.28 -6.92
C SER A 15 -3.79 0.81 -7.80
N GLN A 16 -4.64 0.42 -8.75
CA GLN A 16 -5.34 1.37 -9.63
C GLN A 16 -6.26 2.30 -8.87
N ALA A 17 -7.07 1.77 -7.95
CA ALA A 17 -7.98 2.56 -7.15
C ALA A 17 -7.24 3.51 -6.18
N MET A 18 -6.13 3.06 -5.59
CA MET A 18 -5.25 3.93 -4.80
C MET A 18 -4.66 5.05 -5.65
N SER A 19 -4.19 4.75 -6.85
CA SER A 19 -3.66 5.76 -7.78
C SER A 19 -4.72 6.78 -8.18
N ALA A 20 -5.93 6.33 -8.50
CA ALA A 20 -7.04 7.21 -8.86
C ALA A 20 -7.47 8.11 -7.69
N MET A 21 -7.59 7.55 -6.48
CA MET A 21 -7.86 8.32 -5.27
C MET A 21 -6.77 9.36 -5.02
N TYR A 22 -5.49 8.96 -5.10
CA TYR A 22 -4.37 9.86 -4.86
C TYR A 22 -4.27 10.98 -5.91
N GLN A 23 -4.57 10.70 -7.17
CA GLN A 23 -4.66 11.71 -8.23
C GLN A 23 -5.78 12.72 -7.98
N GLN A 24 -6.92 12.28 -7.44
CA GLN A 24 -8.02 13.18 -7.07
C GLN A 24 -7.65 14.09 -5.89
N GLU A 25 -6.93 13.55 -4.90
CA GLU A 25 -6.50 14.31 -3.72
C GLU A 25 -5.30 15.23 -4.01
N VAL A 26 -4.42 14.82 -4.93
CA VAL A 26 -3.19 15.53 -5.28
C VAL A 26 -3.08 15.62 -6.82
N PRO A 27 -3.68 16.66 -7.45
CA PRO A 27 -3.72 16.78 -8.91
C PRO A 27 -2.35 16.76 -9.60
N GLN A 28 -1.30 17.26 -8.93
CA GLN A 28 0.08 17.24 -9.44
C GLN A 28 0.61 15.82 -9.66
N TYR A 29 0.09 14.82 -8.94
CA TYR A 29 0.43 13.42 -9.19
C TYR A 29 -0.04 12.98 -10.59
N GLY A 30 -1.20 13.46 -11.07
CA GLY A 30 -1.66 13.21 -12.43
C GLY A 30 -0.72 13.79 -13.48
N THR A 31 -0.31 15.05 -13.30
CA THR A 31 0.67 15.71 -14.19
C THR A 31 2.02 14.98 -14.20
N LEU A 32 2.45 14.45 -13.04
CA LEU A 32 3.66 13.64 -12.96
C LEU A 32 3.52 12.34 -13.76
N LEU A 33 2.37 11.66 -13.70
CA LEU A 33 2.14 10.44 -14.47
C LEU A 33 2.16 10.68 -15.98
N GLU A 34 1.59 11.79 -16.45
CA GLU A 34 1.66 12.19 -17.86
C GLU A 34 3.12 12.42 -18.30
N LEU A 35 3.88 13.19 -17.52
CA LEU A 35 5.30 13.43 -17.81
C LEU A 35 6.13 12.12 -17.84
N VAL A 36 5.87 11.20 -16.90
CA VAL A 36 6.55 9.90 -16.86
C VAL A 36 6.21 9.09 -18.11
N ALA A 37 4.96 9.11 -18.58
CA ALA A 37 4.57 8.42 -19.80
C ALA A 37 5.29 8.99 -21.04
N ASP A 38 5.34 10.32 -21.16
CA ASP A 38 6.02 11.00 -22.27
C ASP A 38 7.52 10.69 -22.30
N VAL A 39 8.18 10.75 -21.14
CA VAL A 39 9.61 10.43 -21.03
C VAL A 39 9.88 8.97 -21.33
N ASN A 40 9.06 8.04 -20.83
CA ASN A 40 9.22 6.62 -21.11
C ASN A 40 9.09 6.34 -22.62
N LEU A 41 8.10 6.93 -23.28
CA LEU A 41 7.91 6.79 -24.73
C LEU A 41 9.12 7.35 -25.49
N ALA A 42 9.56 8.56 -25.16
CA ALA A 42 10.70 9.19 -25.82
C ALA A 42 11.97 8.34 -25.68
N VAL A 43 12.24 7.76 -24.50
CA VAL A 43 13.40 6.88 -24.29
C VAL A 43 13.31 5.62 -25.15
N LEU A 44 12.16 4.95 -25.19
CA LEU A 44 11.96 3.74 -25.99
C LEU A 44 12.02 3.98 -27.50
N GLU A 45 11.64 5.18 -27.97
CA GLU A 45 11.77 5.57 -29.37
C GLU A 45 13.23 5.86 -29.78
N HIS A 46 14.02 6.43 -28.87
CA HIS A 46 15.43 6.76 -29.14
C HIS A 46 16.38 5.58 -28.95
N ASP A 47 15.99 4.55 -28.19
CA ASP A 47 16.79 3.35 -27.94
C ASP A 47 16.03 2.05 -28.27
N PRO A 48 16.06 1.63 -29.56
CA PRO A 48 15.43 0.39 -30.00
C PRO A 48 16.02 -0.88 -29.37
N GLU A 49 17.30 -0.85 -28.95
CA GLU A 49 17.94 -2.00 -28.31
C GLU A 49 17.37 -2.20 -26.90
N LEU A 50 17.25 -1.11 -26.12
CA LEU A 50 16.57 -1.13 -24.82
C LEU A 50 15.11 -1.57 -24.94
N HIS A 51 14.40 -1.10 -25.97
CA HIS A 51 13.03 -1.52 -26.22
C HIS A 51 12.94 -3.05 -26.41
N LEU A 52 13.76 -3.62 -27.30
CA LEU A 52 13.79 -5.07 -27.51
C LEU A 52 14.19 -5.84 -26.24
N GLN A 53 15.11 -5.32 -25.44
CA GLN A 53 15.49 -5.93 -24.16
C GLN A 53 14.31 -5.99 -23.19
N LEU A 54 13.57 -4.89 -23.04
CA LEU A 54 12.41 -4.81 -22.15
C LEU A 54 11.22 -5.64 -22.65
N GLU A 55 11.03 -5.72 -23.97
CA GLU A 55 10.01 -6.59 -24.59
C GLU A 55 10.32 -8.07 -24.33
N ASN A 56 11.57 -8.50 -24.57
CA ASN A 56 12.01 -9.87 -24.35
C ASN A 56 11.95 -10.28 -22.86
N ALA A 57 12.03 -9.32 -21.95
CA ALA A 57 11.95 -9.53 -20.51
C ALA A 57 10.52 -9.36 -19.94
N ASP A 58 9.51 -9.15 -20.80
CA ASP A 58 8.11 -8.88 -20.41
C ASP A 58 7.95 -7.68 -19.43
N GLU A 59 8.91 -6.74 -19.41
CA GLU A 59 8.93 -5.61 -18.48
C GLU A 59 8.14 -4.39 -18.96
N LEU A 60 7.81 -4.32 -20.26
CA LEU A 60 7.03 -3.20 -20.83
C LEU A 60 5.63 -3.10 -20.21
N ALA A 61 4.96 -4.23 -19.99
CA ALA A 61 3.66 -4.26 -19.34
C ALA A 61 3.74 -3.81 -17.88
N ARG A 62 4.86 -4.11 -17.20
CA ARG A 62 5.13 -3.73 -15.81
C ARG A 62 5.36 -2.24 -15.66
N LEU A 63 6.14 -1.63 -16.56
CA LEU A 63 6.61 -0.25 -16.46
C LEU A 63 5.48 0.77 -16.28
N ASN A 64 4.35 0.56 -16.96
CA ASN A 64 3.22 1.48 -16.94
C ASN A 64 2.35 1.39 -15.67
N VAL A 65 2.46 0.30 -14.91
CA VAL A 65 1.64 0.06 -13.71
C VAL A 65 2.47 0.04 -12.41
N GLU A 66 3.79 0.06 -12.52
CA GLU A 66 4.70 0.01 -11.39
C GLU A 66 4.55 1.25 -10.50
N ARG A 67 4.12 1.01 -9.25
CA ARG A 67 3.87 2.05 -8.25
C ARG A 67 4.29 1.56 -6.88
N HIS A 68 4.67 2.51 -6.02
CA HIS A 68 4.88 2.22 -4.61
C HIS A 68 4.16 3.23 -3.72
N GLY A 69 3.44 2.73 -2.72
CA GLY A 69 2.83 3.54 -1.67
C GLY A 69 3.72 3.61 -0.43
N ALA A 70 3.50 4.63 0.40
CA ALA A 70 4.10 4.73 1.73
C ALA A 70 3.03 5.14 2.75
N ILE A 71 2.95 4.39 3.86
CA ILE A 71 1.97 4.64 4.93
C ILE A 71 2.63 4.53 6.30
N ARG A 72 2.00 5.14 7.30
CA ARG A 72 2.47 5.14 8.70
C ARG A 72 1.35 4.70 9.62
N VAL A 73 1.65 3.75 10.50
CA VAL A 73 0.76 3.28 11.57
C VAL A 73 1.37 3.60 12.93
N GLY A 74 0.51 3.76 13.92
CA GLY A 74 0.90 4.16 15.26
C GLY A 74 0.89 3.02 16.28
N LYS A 75 0.15 1.93 16.00
CA LYS A 75 0.00 0.79 16.91
C LYS A 75 0.46 -0.52 16.27
N ALA A 76 0.97 -1.43 17.09
CA ALA A 76 1.39 -2.76 16.64
C ALA A 76 0.19 -3.57 16.10
N GLU A 77 -0.98 -3.40 16.70
CA GLU A 77 -2.25 -4.01 16.28
C GLU A 77 -2.65 -3.51 14.89
N GLU A 78 -2.44 -2.22 14.60
CA GLU A 78 -2.71 -1.64 13.29
C GLU A 78 -1.84 -2.28 12.21
N LEU A 79 -0.54 -2.47 12.49
CA LEU A 79 0.38 -3.15 11.60
C LEU A 79 -0.01 -4.63 11.40
N ALA A 80 -0.43 -5.31 12.46
CA ALA A 80 -0.85 -6.71 12.41
C ALA A 80 -2.09 -6.91 11.54
N VAL A 81 -3.05 -5.99 11.59
CA VAL A 81 -4.23 -6.00 10.70
C VAL A 81 -3.82 -5.71 9.26
N LEU A 82 -2.97 -4.71 9.02
CA LEU A 82 -2.44 -4.42 7.68
C LEU A 82 -1.74 -5.64 7.07
N LYS A 83 -0.94 -6.37 7.84
CA LYS A 83 -0.31 -7.61 7.39
C LYS A 83 -1.33 -8.62 6.84
N ARG A 84 -2.48 -8.78 7.52
CA ARG A 84 -3.56 -9.68 7.06
C ARG A 84 -4.22 -9.16 5.80
N VAL A 85 -4.50 -7.86 5.74
CA VAL A 85 -5.08 -7.20 4.57
C VAL A 85 -4.17 -7.36 3.34
N PHE A 86 -2.87 -7.09 3.49
CA PHE A 86 -1.88 -7.24 2.43
C PHE A 86 -1.70 -8.70 1.99
N ALA A 87 -1.83 -9.66 2.90
CA ALA A 87 -1.78 -11.09 2.54
C ALA A 87 -2.91 -11.50 1.56
N VAL A 88 -4.08 -10.85 1.57
CA VAL A 88 -5.15 -11.12 0.57
C VAL A 88 -4.71 -10.75 -0.84
N MET A 89 -3.88 -9.71 -0.94
CA MET A 89 -3.30 -9.20 -2.18
C MET A 89 -2.01 -9.94 -2.57
N GLY A 90 -1.65 -11.02 -1.87
CA GLY A 90 -0.40 -11.74 -2.12
C GLY A 90 0.83 -10.91 -1.78
N MET A 91 0.70 -9.94 -0.87
CA MET A 91 1.77 -9.04 -0.46
C MET A 91 2.27 -9.41 0.93
N TYR A 92 3.57 -9.61 1.05
CA TYR A 92 4.23 -10.11 2.26
C TYR A 92 5.27 -9.09 2.76
N PRO A 93 5.53 -9.04 4.08
CA PRO A 93 6.54 -8.14 4.62
C PRO A 93 7.93 -8.59 4.19
N VAL A 94 8.63 -7.73 3.46
CA VAL A 94 10.00 -7.96 2.97
C VAL A 94 10.91 -6.84 3.47
N GLY A 95 12.04 -7.24 4.05
CA GLY A 95 13.02 -6.33 4.62
C GLY A 95 12.61 -5.75 5.97
N TYR A 96 13.63 -5.28 6.69
CA TYR A 96 13.50 -4.53 7.94
C TYR A 96 14.34 -3.26 7.82
N TYR A 97 13.72 -2.11 8.10
CA TYR A 97 14.34 -0.81 7.97
C TYR A 97 14.19 -0.06 9.29
N ASP A 98 15.31 0.23 9.95
CA ASP A 98 15.32 1.04 11.17
C ASP A 98 15.73 2.47 10.83
N LEU A 99 14.76 3.38 10.81
CA LEU A 99 15.00 4.80 10.50
C LEU A 99 15.36 5.59 11.76
N SER A 100 15.38 4.97 12.94
CA SER A 100 15.85 5.63 14.17
C SER A 100 17.33 6.03 14.08
N GLN A 101 18.12 5.30 13.29
CA GLN A 101 19.50 5.67 12.97
C GLN A 101 19.62 7.00 12.20
N ALA A 102 18.55 7.40 11.49
CA ALA A 102 18.46 8.69 10.80
C ALA A 102 17.67 9.75 11.59
N GLY A 103 17.41 9.50 12.88
CA GLY A 103 16.67 10.42 13.75
C GLY A 103 15.15 10.44 13.53
N VAL A 104 14.60 9.48 12.78
CA VAL A 104 13.15 9.35 12.57
C VAL A 104 12.62 8.24 13.48
N PRO A 105 11.61 8.48 14.34
CA PRO A 105 11.17 7.53 15.36
C PRO A 105 10.28 6.41 14.80
N VAL A 106 10.74 5.72 13.75
CA VAL A 106 10.00 4.64 13.09
C VAL A 106 10.93 3.49 12.70
N HIS A 107 10.37 2.28 12.66
CA HIS A 107 10.92 1.16 11.91
C HIS A 107 9.88 0.66 10.90
N SER A 108 10.31 -0.02 9.85
CA SER A 108 9.46 -0.26 8.68
C SER A 108 9.75 -1.58 7.98
N THR A 109 8.81 -1.99 7.12
CA THR A 109 8.94 -3.10 6.17
C THR A 109 8.24 -2.72 4.86
N ALA A 110 8.55 -3.41 3.76
CA ALA A 110 7.84 -3.25 2.49
C ALA A 110 6.91 -4.44 2.26
N PHE A 111 5.60 -4.21 2.18
CA PHE A 111 4.67 -5.25 1.76
C PHE A 111 4.68 -5.34 0.23
N ARG A 112 5.06 -6.49 -0.31
CA ARG A 112 5.14 -6.72 -1.77
C ARG A 112 4.92 -8.18 -2.15
N PRO A 113 4.60 -8.49 -3.42
CA PRO A 113 4.68 -9.84 -3.95
C PRO A 113 6.12 -10.35 -3.90
N ILE A 114 6.28 -11.66 -3.76
CA ILE A 114 7.59 -12.33 -3.70
C ILE A 114 7.80 -13.35 -4.83
N ASP A 115 6.73 -13.71 -5.53
CA ASP A 115 6.76 -14.62 -6.67
C ASP A 115 7.08 -13.83 -7.95
N ASP A 116 7.92 -14.39 -8.81
CA ASP A 116 8.41 -13.71 -10.02
C ASP A 116 7.28 -13.41 -11.01
N HIS A 117 6.34 -14.35 -11.18
CA HIS A 117 5.18 -14.14 -12.05
C HIS A 117 4.23 -13.06 -11.45
N ALA A 118 4.03 -13.06 -10.14
CA ALA A 118 3.25 -12.04 -9.45
C ALA A 118 3.90 -10.63 -9.57
N LEU A 119 5.23 -10.55 -9.51
CA LEU A 119 6.00 -9.31 -9.68
C LEU A 119 5.96 -8.80 -11.12
N ALA A 120 6.16 -9.68 -12.11
CA ALA A 120 6.08 -9.32 -13.53
C ALA A 120 4.69 -8.76 -13.88
N ARG A 121 3.63 -9.35 -13.31
CA ARG A 121 2.25 -8.89 -13.55
C ARG A 121 1.93 -7.55 -12.88
N ASN A 122 2.24 -7.40 -11.59
CA ASN A 122 2.01 -6.16 -10.86
C ASN A 122 2.93 -6.08 -9.63
N PRO A 123 3.99 -5.25 -9.67
CA PRO A 123 5.00 -5.15 -8.61
C PRO A 123 4.61 -4.18 -7.48
N PHE A 124 3.32 -3.86 -7.35
CA PHE A 124 2.85 -2.88 -6.36
C PHE A 124 3.34 -3.23 -4.96
N ARG A 125 3.95 -2.23 -4.31
CA ARG A 125 4.56 -2.36 -2.99
C ARG A 125 4.12 -1.22 -2.07
N VAL A 126 3.99 -1.50 -0.79
CA VAL A 126 3.64 -0.49 0.22
C VAL A 126 4.68 -0.50 1.34
N PHE A 127 5.46 0.57 1.43
CA PHE A 127 6.35 0.81 2.54
C PHE A 127 5.53 1.21 3.76
N THR A 128 5.57 0.39 4.81
CA THR A 128 4.75 0.58 6.01
C THR A 128 5.65 0.80 7.21
N SER A 129 5.53 1.99 7.80
CA SER A 129 6.29 2.38 8.99
C SER A 129 5.42 2.28 10.25
N LEU A 130 5.98 1.72 11.31
CA LEU A 130 5.41 1.74 12.65
C LEU A 130 6.13 2.79 13.51
N LEU A 131 5.35 3.69 14.10
CA LEU A 131 5.82 4.68 15.06
C LEU A 131 6.33 4.02 16.35
N ARG A 132 7.50 4.47 16.81
CA ARG A 132 8.12 4.04 18.07
C ARG A 132 7.93 5.13 19.12
N LEU A 133 6.85 5.03 19.89
CA LEU A 133 6.51 6.02 20.92
C LEU A 133 7.60 6.14 21.99
N GLU A 134 8.33 5.07 22.27
CA GLU A 134 9.43 5.04 23.22
C GLU A 134 10.59 5.96 22.86
N LEU A 135 10.71 6.36 21.58
CA LEU A 135 11.70 7.31 21.08
C LEU A 135 11.25 8.78 21.19
N ILE A 136 10.05 9.06 21.73
CA ILE A 136 9.57 10.42 21.98
C ILE A 136 10.05 10.88 23.35
N ASP A 137 11.07 11.74 23.41
CA ASP A 137 11.70 12.14 24.69
C ASP A 137 10.75 12.79 25.69
N ASN A 138 9.83 13.64 25.22
CA ASN A 138 8.89 14.33 26.10
C ASN A 138 7.79 13.37 26.61
N PRO A 139 7.71 13.07 27.91
CA PRO A 139 6.77 12.08 28.45
C PRO A 139 5.31 12.52 28.33
N THR A 140 5.02 13.82 28.46
CA THR A 140 3.67 14.38 28.29
C THR A 140 3.20 14.24 26.85
N LEU A 141 4.09 14.50 25.88
CA LEU A 141 3.80 14.33 24.46
C LEU A 141 3.61 12.85 24.11
N ARG A 142 4.45 11.97 24.64
CA ARG A 142 4.36 10.52 24.47
C ARG A 142 3.02 9.98 24.97
N ALA A 143 2.61 10.36 26.18
CA ALA A 143 1.33 9.96 26.76
C ALA A 143 0.14 10.48 25.94
N ARG A 144 0.22 11.73 25.46
CA ARG A 144 -0.81 12.30 24.58
C ARG A 144 -0.92 11.56 23.25
N ALA A 145 0.21 11.23 22.62
CA ALA A 145 0.23 10.47 21.38
C ALA A 145 -0.37 9.07 21.56
N ALA A 146 0.00 8.36 22.64
CA ALA A 146 -0.57 7.07 22.98
C ALA A 146 -2.10 7.15 23.15
N ALA A 147 -2.60 8.12 23.92
CA ALA A 147 -4.04 8.29 24.14
C ALA A 147 -4.82 8.55 22.84
N ILE A 148 -4.28 9.36 21.92
CA ILE A 148 -4.89 9.61 20.60
C ILE A 148 -4.92 8.32 19.76
N LEU A 149 -3.83 7.56 19.78
CA LEU A 149 -3.74 6.29 19.06
C LEU A 149 -4.71 5.26 19.63
N ASP A 150 -4.92 5.21 20.94
CA ASP A 150 -5.85 4.25 21.56
C ASP A 150 -7.31 4.54 21.24
N GLN A 151 -7.67 5.81 21.05
CA GLN A 151 -9.04 6.23 20.76
C GLN A 151 -9.46 6.05 19.29
N ARG A 152 -8.51 5.82 18.38
CA ARG A 152 -8.83 5.66 16.95
C ARG A 152 -8.97 4.20 16.54
N ASP A 153 -9.91 3.99 15.63
CA ASP A 153 -9.97 2.80 14.78
C ASP A 153 -9.80 3.23 13.33
N ILE A 154 -8.70 2.81 12.71
CA ILE A 154 -8.38 3.12 11.31
C ILE A 154 -8.99 2.10 10.34
N PHE A 155 -9.50 0.97 10.86
CA PHE A 155 -10.19 -0.03 10.05
C PHE A 155 -11.68 0.11 10.28
N THR A 156 -12.45 0.15 9.20
CA THR A 156 -13.90 0.05 9.38
C THR A 156 -14.26 -1.32 9.96
N PRO A 157 -15.37 -1.44 10.71
CA PRO A 157 -15.83 -2.71 11.25
C PRO A 157 -15.93 -3.81 10.18
N ALA A 158 -16.28 -3.45 8.93
CA ALA A 158 -16.32 -4.36 7.80
C ALA A 158 -14.93 -4.88 7.38
N ALA A 159 -13.89 -4.04 7.40
CA ALA A 159 -12.51 -4.45 7.12
C ALA A 159 -11.93 -5.31 8.27
N GLY A 160 -12.22 -4.94 9.52
CA GLY A 160 -11.85 -5.73 10.71
C GLY A 160 -12.50 -7.10 10.73
N GLN A 161 -13.81 -7.18 10.47
CA GLN A 161 -14.56 -8.44 10.36
C GLN A 161 -14.08 -9.31 9.19
N CYS A 162 -13.71 -8.71 8.05
CA CYS A 162 -13.13 -9.47 6.94
C CYS A 162 -11.78 -10.10 7.31
N SER A 163 -10.95 -9.45 8.13
CA SER A 163 -9.70 -10.05 8.61
C SER A 163 -9.94 -11.31 9.46
N THR A 164 -11.06 -11.35 10.20
CA THR A 164 -11.52 -12.53 10.95
C THR A 164 -12.13 -13.58 10.02
N PHE A 165 -12.87 -13.15 9.00
CA PHE A 165 -13.51 -14.01 7.99
C PHE A 165 -12.50 -14.72 7.07
N MET A 166 -11.30 -14.19 6.90
CA MET A 166 -10.24 -14.82 6.10
C MET A 166 -9.74 -16.16 6.65
N SER A 167 -10.05 -16.47 7.90
CA SER A 167 -9.83 -17.79 8.49
C SER A 167 -10.73 -18.87 7.85
N SER A 168 -11.82 -18.48 7.20
CA SER A 168 -12.76 -19.36 6.50
C SER A 168 -12.66 -19.19 4.97
N ARG A 169 -12.62 -20.31 4.26
CA ARG A 169 -12.17 -20.49 2.85
C ARG A 169 -13.07 -19.88 1.74
N GLU A 170 -13.83 -18.82 1.97
CA GLU A 170 -14.84 -18.38 0.98
C GLU A 170 -14.44 -17.15 0.15
N GLY A 171 -14.31 -17.33 -1.18
CA GLY A 171 -13.96 -16.29 -2.14
C GLY A 171 -14.95 -15.12 -2.28
N LEU A 172 -16.17 -15.24 -1.72
CA LEU A 172 -17.13 -14.13 -1.62
C LEU A 172 -16.65 -13.04 -0.65
N ALA A 173 -15.88 -13.42 0.37
CA ALA A 173 -15.28 -12.49 1.34
C ALA A 173 -14.25 -11.55 0.67
N LYS A 174 -13.49 -12.05 -0.31
CA LYS A 174 -12.46 -11.26 -1.01
C LYS A 174 -13.04 -10.09 -1.80
N ARG A 175 -14.16 -10.26 -2.52
CA ARG A 175 -14.80 -9.17 -3.29
C ARG A 175 -15.38 -8.08 -2.38
N ARG A 176 -16.04 -8.46 -1.29
CA ARG A 176 -16.57 -7.50 -0.30
C ARG A 176 -15.44 -6.74 0.41
N LEU A 177 -14.35 -7.42 0.73
CA LEU A 177 -13.16 -6.80 1.33
C LEU A 177 -12.60 -5.70 0.42
N ILE A 178 -12.46 -5.93 -0.89
CA ILE A 178 -11.91 -4.93 -1.83
C ILE A 178 -12.80 -3.69 -1.88
N SER A 179 -14.11 -3.88 -2.07
CA SER A 179 -15.03 -2.75 -2.12
C SER A 179 -15.07 -1.99 -0.80
N SER A 180 -14.95 -2.69 0.34
CA SER A 180 -14.88 -2.08 1.66
C SER A 180 -13.57 -1.32 1.87
N LEU A 181 -12.41 -1.92 1.57
CA LEU A 181 -11.10 -1.29 1.65
C LEU A 181 -11.05 -0.04 0.78
N LEU A 182 -11.43 -0.13 -0.50
CA LEU A 182 -11.35 0.99 -1.43
C LEU A 182 -12.35 2.12 -1.14
N LYS A 183 -13.54 1.81 -0.63
CA LYS A 183 -14.54 2.83 -0.29
C LYS A 183 -14.28 3.55 1.03
N HIS A 184 -13.52 2.93 1.93
CA HIS A 184 -13.39 3.42 3.31
C HIS A 184 -11.95 3.64 3.74
N TRP A 185 -10.97 3.39 2.86
CA TRP A 185 -9.61 3.85 3.07
C TRP A 185 -9.61 5.38 3.09
N LYS A 186 -9.46 5.97 4.27
CA LYS A 186 -9.25 7.40 4.45
C LYS A 186 -7.74 7.64 4.62
N PRO A 187 -7.05 8.22 3.63
CA PRO A 187 -5.62 8.52 3.75
C PRO A 187 -5.32 9.57 4.83
N SER A 188 -6.33 10.31 5.29
CA SER A 188 -6.24 11.25 6.41
C SER A 188 -7.20 10.87 7.56
N ALA A 189 -6.69 10.13 8.54
CA ALA A 189 -7.25 10.16 9.90
C ALA A 189 -6.68 11.40 10.61
N GLY A 190 -7.00 12.59 10.09
CA GLY A 190 -6.61 13.85 10.71
C GLY A 190 -7.39 14.04 12.02
N ILE A 191 -6.67 14.31 13.11
CA ILE A 191 -7.27 14.92 14.30
C ILE A 191 -7.95 16.19 13.81
N SER A 192 -9.27 16.29 13.98
CA SER A 192 -9.96 17.57 13.87
C SER A 192 -9.32 18.50 14.90
N THR A 193 -8.46 19.41 14.44
CA THR A 193 -8.08 20.57 15.25
C THR A 193 -9.37 21.35 15.52
N PRO A 194 -9.82 21.50 16.78
CA PRO A 194 -10.85 22.48 17.06
C PRO A 194 -10.27 23.85 16.68
N ARG A 195 -11.01 24.57 15.83
CA ARG A 195 -10.85 26.02 15.71
C ARG A 195 -11.30 26.68 17.01
#